data_AF-A0A0F9R3H5-F1
#
_entry.id   AF-A0A0F9R3H5-F1
#
_cell.length_a   1.000
_cell.length_b   1.000
_cell.length_c   1.000
_cell.angle_alpha   90.00
_cell.angle_beta   90.00
_cell.angle_gamma   90.00
#
_symmetry.space_group_name_H-M   'P 1'
#
loop_
_entity.id
_entity.type
_entity.pdbx_description
1 polymer ?
#
loop_
_entity_poly.entity_id
_entity_poly.type
_entity_poly.pdbx_seq_one_letter_code
_entity_poly.pdbx_strand_id
1 'polypeptide(L)'
;MDNTQERLNLYTYIQEGHLLWGGKLHRDGYGQVKVDGKFVYTHRLAWEIAYGPIPEGIQVLHLCNTPPCILPRHLYLGTPADNMRDVVLAGNHGMTTKTHCPYGHPYDEANTYYNGRYRICRTCDRERK
;
A
#
# COMPACT_ATOMS: atom_id res chain seq x y z
N MET A 1 -24.65 -21.65 -2.55
CA MET A 1 -24.55 -20.19 -2.39
C MET A 1 -23.15 -19.94 -1.86
N ASP A 2 -22.40 -19.07 -2.52
CA ASP A 2 -20.97 -18.89 -2.30
C ASP A 2 -20.68 -18.36 -0.89
N ASN A 3 -20.07 -19.21 -0.05
CA ASN A 3 -19.71 -18.96 1.36
C ASN A 3 -18.76 -17.76 1.53
N THR A 4 -18.21 -17.26 0.42
CA THR A 4 -17.19 -16.22 0.41
C THR A 4 -17.73 -14.85 0.84
N GLN A 5 -18.97 -14.49 0.45
CA GLN A 5 -19.63 -13.26 0.88
C GLN A 5 -19.95 -13.28 2.39
N GLU A 6 -20.45 -14.41 2.89
CA GLU A 6 -20.80 -14.57 4.31
C GLU A 6 -19.56 -14.43 5.20
N ARG A 7 -18.41 -14.95 4.75
CA ARG A 7 -17.14 -14.81 5.47
C ARG A 7 -16.60 -13.39 5.51
N LEU A 8 -16.81 -12.60 4.45
CA LEU A 8 -16.45 -11.18 4.48
C LEU A 8 -17.26 -10.45 5.55
N ASN A 9 -18.58 -10.68 5.57
CA ASN A 9 -19.48 -10.00 6.49
C ASN A 9 -19.22 -10.34 7.97
N LEU A 10 -18.82 -11.58 8.28
CA LEU A 10 -18.64 -12.06 9.66
C LEU A 10 -17.56 -11.27 10.44
N TYR A 11 -16.50 -10.84 9.76
CA TYR A 11 -15.36 -10.19 10.40
C TYR A 11 -15.27 -8.70 10.09
N THR A 12 -16.31 -8.10 9.51
CA THR A 12 -16.28 -6.67 9.19
C THR A 12 -16.96 -5.81 10.22
N TYR A 13 -16.42 -4.61 10.43
CA TYR A 13 -17.04 -3.59 11.27
C TYR A 13 -16.85 -2.21 10.65
N ILE A 14 -17.74 -1.28 10.98
CA ILE A 14 -17.69 0.09 10.48
C ILE A 14 -16.92 0.95 11.48
N GLN A 15 -15.94 1.71 10.99
CA GLN A 15 -15.22 2.70 11.78
C GLN A 15 -14.83 3.88 10.89
N GLU A 16 -15.12 5.10 11.33
CA GLU A 16 -14.69 6.34 10.65
C GLU A 16 -14.99 6.36 9.14
N GLY A 17 -16.18 5.88 8.74
CA GLY A 17 -16.61 5.84 7.33
C GLY A 17 -16.03 4.69 6.50
N HIS A 18 -15.24 3.80 7.10
CA HIS A 18 -14.65 2.62 6.46
C HIS A 18 -15.41 1.34 6.85
N LEU A 19 -15.44 0.36 5.95
CA LEU A 19 -15.77 -1.02 6.28
C LEU A 19 -14.45 -1.78 6.46
N LEU A 20 -14.05 -2.03 7.71
CA LEU A 20 -12.76 -2.61 8.06
C LEU A 20 -12.86 -4.12 8.22
N TRP A 21 -11.84 -4.83 7.76
CA TRP A 21 -11.63 -6.24 8.01
C TRP A 21 -10.95 -6.47 9.36
N GLY A 22 -11.65 -7.13 10.28
CA GLY A 22 -11.17 -7.52 11.61
C GLY A 22 -10.60 -8.94 11.71
N GLY A 23 -10.46 -9.65 10.59
CA GLY A 23 -9.86 -10.97 10.55
C GLY A 23 -8.33 -10.94 10.44
N LYS A 24 -7.75 -12.03 9.91
CA LYS A 24 -6.29 -12.14 9.72
C LYS A 24 -5.77 -11.04 8.79
N LEU A 25 -4.66 -10.41 9.19
CA LEU A 25 -3.93 -9.43 8.38
C LEU A 25 -2.60 -10.00 7.87
N HIS A 26 -2.19 -9.55 6.69
CA HIS A 26 -0.83 -9.69 6.20
C HIS A 26 0.12 -8.77 6.99
N ARG A 27 1.43 -9.02 6.95
CA ARG A 27 2.45 -8.16 7.61
C ARG A 27 2.38 -6.69 7.19
N ASP A 28 1.88 -6.42 5.98
CA ASP A 28 1.73 -5.07 5.42
C ASP A 28 0.33 -4.46 5.72
N GLY A 29 -0.44 -5.09 6.62
CA GLY A 29 -1.75 -4.59 7.10
C GLY A 29 -2.97 -5.00 6.27
N TYR A 30 -2.78 -5.59 5.08
CA TYR A 30 -3.90 -6.01 4.22
C TYR A 30 -4.67 -7.20 4.79
N GLY A 31 -6.00 -7.12 4.78
CA GLY A 31 -6.85 -8.24 5.19
C GLY A 31 -6.72 -9.47 4.29
N GLN A 32 -6.74 -10.65 4.92
CA GLN A 32 -6.68 -11.95 4.24
C GLN A 32 -7.79 -12.89 4.75
N VAL A 33 -8.38 -13.64 3.82
CA VAL A 33 -9.36 -14.69 4.11
C VAL A 33 -9.00 -15.95 3.34
N LYS A 34 -9.37 -17.13 3.88
CA LYS A 34 -9.12 -18.41 3.22
C LYS A 34 -10.32 -18.81 2.37
N VAL A 35 -10.11 -18.96 1.06
CA VAL A 35 -11.09 -19.43 0.07
C VAL A 35 -10.48 -20.65 -0.63
N ASP A 36 -11.20 -21.78 -0.65
CA ASP A 36 -10.75 -23.04 -1.25
C ASP A 36 -9.31 -23.45 -0.90
N GLY A 37 -8.97 -23.33 0.38
CA GLY A 37 -7.64 -23.71 0.87
C GLY A 37 -6.56 -22.62 0.74
N LYS A 38 -6.81 -21.54 -0.01
CA LYS A 38 -5.82 -20.50 -0.33
C LYS A 38 -6.16 -19.17 0.35
N PHE A 39 -5.13 -18.42 0.76
CA PHE A 39 -5.33 -17.06 1.26
C PHE A 39 -5.51 -16.10 0.08
N VAL A 40 -6.57 -15.32 0.12
CA VAL A 40 -6.86 -14.24 -0.82
C VAL A 40 -6.98 -12.91 -0.07
N TYR A 41 -6.66 -11.80 -0.74
CA TYR A 41 -6.80 -10.48 -0.15
C TYR A 41 -8.26 -10.04 -0.14
N THR A 42 -8.73 -9.57 1.01
CA THR A 42 -10.15 -9.26 1.23
C THR A 42 -10.63 -8.06 0.42
N HIS A 43 -9.79 -7.07 0.17
CA HIS A 43 -10.13 -5.93 -0.68
C HIS A 43 -10.32 -6.34 -2.15
N ARG A 44 -9.52 -7.29 -2.66
CA ARG A 44 -9.70 -7.83 -4.03
C ARG A 44 -11.02 -8.59 -4.14
N LEU A 45 -11.30 -9.43 -3.14
CA LEU A 45 -12.53 -10.20 -3.11
C LEU A 45 -13.76 -9.28 -3.00
N ALA A 46 -13.70 -8.23 -2.17
CA ALA A 46 -14.77 -7.25 -2.05
C ALA A 46 -15.02 -6.48 -3.37
N TRP A 47 -13.96 -6.20 -4.14
CA TRP A 47 -14.10 -5.67 -5.50
C TRP A 47 -14.82 -6.66 -6.41
N GLU A 48 -14.38 -7.92 -6.47
CA GLU A 48 -14.94 -8.92 -7.38
C GLU A 48 -16.42 -9.18 -7.13
N ILE A 49 -16.82 -9.18 -5.87
CA ILE A 49 -18.22 -9.29 -5.45
C ILE A 49 -19.05 -8.07 -5.91
N ALA A 50 -18.53 -6.86 -5.74
CA ALA A 50 -19.28 -5.63 -5.98
C ALA A 50 -19.34 -5.23 -7.47
N TYR A 51 -18.25 -5.47 -8.20
CA TYR A 51 -18.02 -4.92 -9.53
C TYR A 51 -17.64 -5.98 -10.58
N GLY A 52 -17.34 -7.22 -10.16
CA GLY A 52 -16.94 -8.30 -11.05
C GLY A 52 -15.41 -8.41 -11.23
N PRO A 53 -14.97 -9.21 -12.21
CA PRO A 53 -13.59 -9.71 -12.28
C PRO A 53 -12.55 -8.60 -12.38
N ILE A 54 -11.40 -8.81 -11.73
CA ILE A 54 -10.23 -7.92 -11.85
C ILE A 54 -9.48 -8.28 -13.14
N PRO A 55 -9.27 -7.33 -14.08
CA PRO A 55 -8.51 -7.60 -15.30
C PRO A 55 -7.07 -8.07 -15.02
N GLU A 56 -6.48 -8.83 -15.94
CA GLU A 56 -5.10 -9.28 -15.83
C GLU A 56 -4.13 -8.08 -15.75
N GLY A 57 -3.11 -8.19 -14.90
CA GLY A 57 -2.13 -7.12 -14.69
C GLY A 57 -2.63 -5.91 -13.89
N ILE A 58 -3.92 -5.88 -13.53
CA ILE A 58 -4.53 -4.80 -12.76
C ILE A 58 -4.61 -5.15 -11.27
N GLN A 59 -4.46 -4.13 -10.43
CA GLN A 59 -4.51 -4.20 -8.97
C GLN A 59 -5.75 -3.47 -8.45
N VAL A 60 -6.25 -3.89 -7.30
CA VAL A 60 -7.27 -3.17 -6.54
C VAL A 60 -6.55 -2.34 -5.48
N LEU A 61 -6.66 -1.02 -5.59
CA LEU A 61 -5.94 -0.03 -4.80
C LEU A 61 -6.90 0.75 -3.89
N HIS A 62 -6.38 1.36 -2.83
CA HIS A 62 -7.17 2.08 -1.83
C HIS A 62 -7.08 3.59 -2.03
N LEU A 63 -8.21 4.25 -2.27
CA LEU A 63 -8.30 5.72 -2.22
C LEU A 63 -8.05 6.27 -0.80
N CYS A 64 -8.38 5.46 0.21
CA CYS A 64 -8.35 5.84 1.63
C CYS A 64 -7.02 5.53 2.33
N ASN A 65 -6.05 4.91 1.66
CA ASN A 65 -4.78 4.46 2.26
C ASN A 65 -4.92 3.66 3.57
N THR A 66 -6.04 2.95 3.74
CA THR A 66 -6.34 2.14 4.94
C THR A 66 -6.38 0.66 4.55
N PRO A 67 -5.27 -0.11 4.72
CA PRO A 67 -5.14 -1.47 4.19
C PRO A 67 -6.24 -2.48 4.61
N PRO A 68 -6.81 -2.41 5.83
CA PRO A 68 -7.91 -3.29 6.22
C PRO A 68 -9.27 -2.89 5.61
N CYS A 69 -9.40 -1.74 4.97
CA CYS A 69 -10.67 -1.30 4.39
C CYS A 69 -11.04 -2.18 3.18
N ILE A 70 -12.27 -2.66 3.16
CA ILE A 70 -12.83 -3.45 2.05
C ILE A 70 -14.07 -2.79 1.43
N LEU A 71 -14.37 -1.56 1.81
CA LEU A 71 -15.52 -0.82 1.32
C LEU A 71 -15.38 -0.55 -0.19
N PRO A 72 -16.25 -1.07 -1.08
CA PRO A 72 -16.01 -1.02 -2.52
C PRO A 72 -15.80 0.39 -3.10
N ARG A 73 -16.52 1.39 -2.60
CA ARG A 73 -16.34 2.80 -3.01
C ARG A 73 -15.02 3.45 -2.58
N HIS A 74 -14.25 2.82 -1.70
CA HIS A 74 -12.90 3.26 -1.32
C HIS A 74 -11.81 2.52 -2.13
N LEU A 75 -12.22 1.64 -3.04
CA LEU A 75 -11.34 0.85 -3.89
C LEU A 75 -11.42 1.34 -5.33
N TYR A 76 -10.33 1.16 -6.07
CA TYR A 76 -10.29 1.43 -7.50
C TYR A 76 -9.31 0.50 -8.21
N LEU A 77 -9.46 0.35 -9.53
CA LEU A 77 -8.52 -0.42 -10.35
C LEU A 77 -7.36 0.46 -10.82
N GLY A 78 -6.14 -0.03 -10.64
CA GLY A 78 -4.94 0.66 -11.06
C GLY A 78 -3.83 -0.29 -11.48
N THR A 79 -2.82 0.27 -12.13
CA THR A 79 -1.60 -0.45 -12.49
C THR A 79 -0.61 -0.46 -11.31
N PRO A 80 0.43 -1.31 -11.34
CA PRO A 80 1.53 -1.21 -10.39
C PRO A 80 2.21 0.17 -10.36
N ALA A 81 2.21 0.89 -11.49
CA ALA A 81 2.73 2.24 -11.57
C ALA A 81 1.85 3.26 -10.82
N ASP A 82 0.52 3.08 -10.85
CA ASP A 82 -0.41 3.91 -10.09
C ASP A 82 -0.24 3.67 -8.58
N ASN A 83 -0.11 2.41 -8.15
CA ASN A 83 0.17 2.09 -6.75
C ASN A 83 1.47 2.75 -6.25
N MET A 84 2.54 2.71 -7.06
CA MET A 84 3.79 3.39 -6.71
C MET A 84 3.61 4.91 -6.63
N ARG A 85 2.83 5.50 -7.55
CA ARG A 85 2.51 6.93 -7.53
C ARG A 85 1.79 7.29 -6.23
N ASP A 86 0.80 6.52 -5.81
CA ASP A 86 0.05 6.74 -4.58
C ASP A 86 0.93 6.67 -3.34
N VAL A 87 1.83 5.68 -3.26
CA VAL A 87 2.81 5.57 -2.17
C VAL A 87 3.72 6.80 -2.09
N VAL A 88 4.16 7.34 -3.24
CA VAL A 88 4.97 8.55 -3.30
C VAL A 88 4.17 9.78 -2.86
N LEU A 89 2.94 9.95 -3.35
CA LEU A 89 2.07 11.06 -3.00
C LEU A 89 1.67 11.04 -1.52
N ALA A 90 1.48 9.86 -0.95
CA ALA A 90 1.23 9.66 0.48
C ALA A 90 2.47 9.91 1.36
N GLY A 91 3.63 10.19 0.75
CA GLY A 91 4.88 10.42 1.48
C GLY A 91 5.46 9.15 2.12
N ASN A 92 4.98 7.97 1.76
CA ASN A 92 5.39 6.69 2.34
C ASN A 92 6.45 5.94 1.51
N HIS A 93 7.07 6.63 0.56
CA HIS A 93 8.11 6.04 -0.26
C HIS A 93 9.47 6.07 0.46
N GLY A 94 10.08 4.90 0.67
CA GLY A 94 11.32 4.77 1.45
C GLY A 94 12.50 5.63 0.97
N MET A 95 12.52 6.04 -0.30
CA MET A 95 13.56 6.97 -0.78
C MET A 95 13.29 8.42 -0.38
N THR A 96 12.02 8.83 -0.30
CA THR A 96 11.63 10.20 0.07
C THR A 96 11.60 10.37 1.59
N THR A 97 11.24 9.33 2.36
CA THR A 97 11.23 9.38 3.83
C THR A 97 12.60 9.29 4.48
N LYS A 98 13.63 8.85 3.75
CA LYS A 98 15.00 8.79 4.27
C LYS A 98 15.51 10.18 4.60
N THR A 99 15.71 10.44 5.89
CA THR A 99 16.26 11.68 6.45
C THR A 99 17.78 11.68 6.56
N HIS A 100 18.44 10.52 6.50
CA HIS A 100 19.89 10.39 6.64
C HIS A 100 20.49 9.45 5.59
N CYS A 101 21.75 9.68 5.25
CA CYS A 101 22.55 8.80 4.39
C CYS A 101 22.98 7.51 5.12
N PRO A 102 23.52 6.50 4.43
CA PRO A 102 23.96 5.24 5.06
C PRO A 102 24.99 5.39 6.18
N TYR A 103 25.72 6.52 6.21
CA TYR A 103 26.71 6.85 7.24
C TYR A 103 26.17 7.78 8.34
N GLY A 104 24.86 8.07 8.34
CA GLY A 104 24.22 8.86 9.39
C GLY A 104 24.25 10.38 9.19
N HIS A 105 24.79 10.90 8.08
CA HIS A 105 24.70 12.33 7.77
C HIS A 105 23.29 12.74 7.28
N PRO A 106 22.77 13.92 7.68
CA PRO A 106 21.42 14.35 7.32
C PRO A 106 21.27 14.65 5.84
N TYR A 107 20.10 14.36 5.28
CA TYR A 107 19.67 14.83 3.96
C TYR A 107 18.86 16.12 4.10
N ASP A 108 19.54 17.21 4.45
CA ASP A 108 18.99 18.57 4.45
C ASP A 108 19.49 19.37 3.23
N GLU A 109 19.05 20.62 3.07
CA GLU A 109 19.46 21.48 1.94
C GLU A 109 20.98 21.72 1.91
N ALA A 110 21.63 21.80 3.07
CA ALA A 110 23.04 22.11 3.20
C ALA A 110 23.95 20.91 2.89
N ASN A 111 23.47 19.69 3.13
CA ASN A 111 24.23 18.45 3.00
C ASN A 111 23.75 17.55 1.85
N THR A 112 22.77 18.01 1.06
CA THR A 112 22.23 17.27 -0.08
C THR A 112 22.57 17.95 -1.41
N TYR A 113 22.95 17.15 -2.41
CA TYR A 113 22.82 17.53 -3.82
C TYR A 113 22.33 16.35 -4.66
N TYR A 114 21.89 16.63 -5.88
CA TYR A 114 21.40 15.61 -6.80
C TYR A 114 22.36 15.44 -7.98
N ASN A 115 22.69 14.19 -8.29
CA ASN A 115 23.37 13.80 -9.52
C ASN A 115 22.44 12.89 -10.32
N GLY A 116 21.73 13.48 -11.29
CA GLY A 116 20.61 12.82 -11.96
C GLY A 116 19.54 12.40 -10.95
N ARG A 117 19.19 11.11 -10.93
CA ARG A 117 18.21 10.54 -9.99
C ARG A 117 18.77 10.23 -8.60
N TYR A 118 20.08 10.42 -8.38
CA TYR A 118 20.74 10.02 -7.15
C TYR A 118 20.88 11.21 -6.21
N ARG A 119 20.42 11.02 -4.97
CA ARG A 119 20.69 11.94 -3.87
C ARG A 119 22.08 11.64 -3.30
N ILE A 120 22.95 12.64 -3.29
CA ILE A 120 24.32 12.53 -2.81
C ILE A 120 24.49 13.33 -1.51
N CYS A 121 25.14 12.69 -0.53
CA CYS A 121 25.54 13.32 0.73
C CYS A 121 26.84 14.09 0.53
N ARG A 122 26.81 15.41 0.75
CA ARG A 122 27.98 16.28 0.57
C ARG A 122 29.10 15.93 1.54
N THR A 123 28.80 15.60 2.79
CA THR A 123 29.81 15.16 3.77
C THR A 123 30.53 13.91 3.29
N CYS A 124 29.80 12.85 2.91
CA CYS A 124 30.42 11.62 2.40
C CYS A 124 31.25 11.85 1.14
N ASP A 125 30.81 12.75 0.25
CA ASP A 125 31.54 13.07 -0.98
C ASP A 125 32.86 13.82 -0.69
N ARG A 126 32.90 14.65 0.36
CA ARG A 126 34.13 15.30 0.82
C ARG A 126 35.10 14.32 1.49
N GLU A 127 34.59 13.38 2.27
CA GLU A 127 35.39 12.37 3.00
C GLU A 127 36.04 11.32 2.09
N ARG A 128 35.55 11.17 0.85
CA ARG A 128 36.07 10.21 -0.14
C ARG A 128 37.23 10.74 -0.97
N LYS A 129 37.60 12.02 -0.82
CA LYS A 129 38.71 12.68 -1.52
C LYS A 129 39.93 12.74 -0.62
#